data_AF-A0A954SUV2-F1
#
_entry.id   AF-A0A954SUV2-F1
#
_cell.length_a   1.000
_cell.length_b   1.000
_cell.length_c   1.000
_cell.angle_alpha   90.00
_cell.angle_beta   90.00
_cell.angle_gamma   90.00
#
_symmetry.space_group_name_H-M   'P 1'
#
loop_
_entity.id
_entity.type
_entity.pdbx_description
1 polymer ?
#
loop_
_entity_poly.entity_id
_entity_poly.type
_entity_poly.pdbx_seq_one_letter_code
_entity_poly.pdbx_strand_id
1 'polypeptide(L)'
;MSRWKLQLCCLLLSLWGMQAFSEEGVGTRGREAYRVIKGELDRVGAIDTHDHLWPFEKLPGFNETKQGKGMNLAGIWRNSYYTWYNPLTPWEKGMEFDAWWGKAKHDFKNARSTSFYRYHLPAFEALYGVDFDRITDEEARELDRKIFENYKDQKWLYEVITEKANIELMFNDPYWARLEFTTYYPWEVLVFNVTSLVRGFHASEFSQPADSPYVFAQKHGLPMDTFDDYLKVLDHLFLTAKDNNAVCLKTTLAYQRTLHFENVPRERAEKAFGKRASVLTSAEIKDFEDYIIWRICELSAKYELPFQIHTGQARIQGSNPMLLVDMIEANRKTKFILFHGGYPWVGETAVIAQKNKNVWIDSVWLPMLSYSMGKRALHEWLDSFPSNRIMWGADCNHAEGI
;
A
#
# COMPACT_ATOMS: atom_id res chain seq x y z
N MET A 1 -15.19 -59.51 -45.82
CA MET A 1 -14.98 -59.87 -44.40
C MET A 1 -14.26 -58.72 -43.71
N SER A 2 -15.01 -57.66 -43.44
CA SER A 2 -14.66 -56.59 -42.52
C SER A 2 -15.44 -56.84 -41.23
N ARG A 3 -14.85 -56.47 -40.08
CA ARG A 3 -15.48 -55.93 -38.84
C ARG A 3 -14.74 -56.25 -37.54
N TRP A 4 -13.72 -57.12 -37.52
CA TRP A 4 -13.12 -57.56 -36.25
C TRP A 4 -11.78 -56.93 -35.84
N LYS A 5 -11.24 -55.95 -36.56
CA LYS A 5 -9.94 -55.33 -36.19
C LYS A 5 -9.99 -53.89 -35.65
N LEU A 6 -11.14 -53.22 -35.67
CA LEU A 6 -11.25 -51.85 -35.14
C LEU A 6 -11.76 -51.75 -33.69
N GLN A 7 -12.24 -52.82 -33.07
CA GLN A 7 -12.79 -52.76 -31.70
C GLN A 7 -11.76 -52.93 -30.57
N LEU A 8 -10.56 -53.47 -30.83
CA LEU A 8 -9.57 -53.67 -29.77
C LEU A 8 -8.70 -52.44 -29.48
N CYS A 9 -8.50 -51.53 -30.45
CA CYS A 9 -7.71 -50.31 -30.22
C CYS A 9 -8.48 -49.22 -29.45
N CYS A 10 -9.82 -49.21 -29.50
CA CYS A 10 -10.62 -48.25 -28.73
C CYS A 10 -10.81 -48.64 -27.25
N LEU A 11 -10.56 -49.90 -26.87
CA LEU A 11 -10.67 -50.38 -25.49
C LEU A 11 -9.37 -50.26 -24.68
N LEU A 12 -8.21 -50.07 -25.35
CA LEU A 12 -6.93 -49.83 -24.67
C LEU A 12 -6.66 -48.33 -24.45
N LEU A 13 -7.28 -47.43 -25.21
CA LEU A 13 -7.21 -45.99 -24.99
C LEU A 13 -8.18 -45.49 -23.90
N SER A 14 -9.20 -46.27 -23.55
CA SER A 14 -10.12 -45.92 -22.45
C SER A 14 -9.55 -46.26 -21.06
N LEU A 15 -8.52 -47.10 -20.96
CA LEU A 15 -7.87 -47.45 -19.68
C LEU A 15 -6.68 -46.55 -19.32
N TRP A 16 -6.11 -45.81 -20.28
CA TRP A 16 -5.11 -44.77 -20.00
C TRP A 16 -5.70 -43.37 -19.83
N GLY A 17 -6.97 -43.17 -20.19
CA GLY A 17 -7.68 -41.90 -19.99
C GLY A 17 -8.30 -41.70 -18.61
N MET A 18 -8.28 -42.71 -17.72
CA MET A 18 -8.96 -42.66 -16.42
C MET A 18 -8.06 -42.31 -15.22
N GLN A 19 -6.78 -41.98 -15.45
CA GLN A 19 -5.86 -41.61 -14.36
C GLN A 19 -5.33 -40.17 -14.42
N ALA A 20 -5.83 -39.33 -15.33
CA ALA A 20 -5.39 -37.93 -15.44
C ALA A 20 -6.48 -36.88 -15.12
N PHE A 21 -7.66 -37.30 -14.65
CA PHE A 21 -8.74 -36.37 -14.28
C PHE A 21 -9.26 -36.65 -12.87
N SER A 22 -8.52 -36.21 -11.85
CA SER A 22 -9.05 -36.14 -10.48
C SER A 22 -8.82 -34.80 -9.77
N GLU A 23 -8.30 -33.77 -10.45
CA GLU A 23 -8.14 -32.44 -9.83
C GLU A 23 -9.16 -31.38 -10.29
N GLU A 24 -9.99 -31.64 -11.30
CA GLU A 24 -10.91 -30.62 -11.85
C GLU A 24 -12.05 -30.21 -10.89
N GLY A 25 -12.34 -31.01 -9.86
CA GLY A 25 -13.34 -30.68 -8.83
C GLY A 25 -12.77 -30.01 -7.57
N VAL A 26 -11.46 -29.93 -7.44
CA VAL A 26 -10.80 -29.39 -6.24
C VAL A 26 -10.31 -27.98 -6.56
N GLY A 27 -10.94 -26.97 -5.96
CA GLY A 27 -10.49 -25.57 -6.09
C GLY A 27 -9.00 -25.43 -5.76
N THR A 28 -8.32 -24.40 -6.27
CA THR A 28 -6.84 -24.25 -6.22
C THR A 28 -6.22 -24.64 -4.87
N ARG A 29 -6.85 -24.26 -3.75
CA ARG A 29 -6.36 -24.54 -2.39
C ARG A 29 -6.33 -26.03 -1.99
N GLY A 30 -7.12 -26.87 -2.63
CA GLY A 30 -7.16 -28.29 -2.33
C GLY A 30 -6.19 -29.14 -3.16
N ARG A 31 -5.49 -28.55 -4.15
CA ARG A 31 -4.49 -29.23 -4.98
C ARG A 31 -3.20 -29.47 -4.21
N GLU A 32 -2.48 -30.53 -4.57
CA GLU A 32 -1.20 -30.86 -3.93
C GLU A 32 -0.17 -29.74 -4.14
N ALA A 33 -0.06 -29.23 -5.37
CA ALA A 33 0.85 -28.13 -5.70
C ALA A 33 0.64 -26.89 -4.83
N TYR A 34 -0.61 -26.54 -4.51
CA TYR A 34 -0.89 -25.42 -3.61
C TYR A 34 -0.37 -25.69 -2.21
N ARG A 35 -0.60 -26.89 -1.66
CA ARG A 35 -0.14 -27.25 -0.30
C ARG A 35 1.38 -27.22 -0.20
N VAL A 36 2.08 -27.72 -1.22
CA VAL A 36 3.54 -27.67 -1.30
C VAL A 36 4.03 -26.23 -1.33
N ILE A 37 3.54 -25.41 -2.26
CA ILE A 37 3.96 -24.00 -2.38
C ILE A 37 3.63 -23.21 -1.12
N LYS A 38 2.42 -23.35 -0.59
CA LYS A 38 2.00 -22.66 0.65
C LYS A 38 2.85 -23.07 1.84
N GLY A 39 3.15 -24.36 1.99
CA GLY A 39 4.00 -24.85 3.07
C GLY A 39 5.43 -24.33 3.02
N GLU A 40 5.99 -24.11 1.83
CA GLU A 40 7.29 -23.45 1.67
C GLU A 40 7.19 -21.93 1.94
N LEU A 41 6.17 -21.25 1.42
CA LEU A 41 5.95 -19.82 1.67
C LEU A 41 5.77 -19.52 3.17
N ASP A 42 5.07 -20.36 3.91
CA ASP A 42 4.82 -20.18 5.35
C ASP A 42 6.08 -20.31 6.23
N ARG A 43 7.16 -20.86 5.68
CA ARG A 43 8.46 -20.97 6.37
C ARG A 43 9.37 -19.79 6.10
N VAL A 44 9.04 -18.96 5.11
CA VAL A 44 9.84 -17.80 4.70
C VAL A 44 9.25 -16.57 5.38
N GLY A 45 10.08 -15.84 6.12
CA GLY A 45 9.71 -14.54 6.69
C GLY A 45 9.26 -13.58 5.58
N ALA A 46 8.12 -12.93 5.78
CA ALA A 46 7.61 -11.93 4.87
C ALA A 46 8.29 -10.58 5.10
N ILE A 47 8.61 -9.89 4.01
CA ILE A 47 8.99 -8.49 4.02
C ILE A 47 7.79 -7.72 3.48
N ASP A 48 7.14 -6.94 4.35
CA ASP A 48 6.09 -6.01 3.96
C ASP A 48 6.73 -4.72 3.44
N THR A 49 6.64 -4.47 2.14
CA THR A 49 7.28 -3.33 1.49
C THR A 49 6.52 -2.02 1.66
N HIS A 50 5.34 -2.02 2.28
CA HIS A 50 4.62 -0.79 2.59
C HIS A 50 3.45 -0.98 3.56
N ASP A 51 3.45 -0.20 4.64
CA ASP A 51 2.36 -0.16 5.61
C ASP A 51 2.23 1.22 6.30
N HIS A 52 1.17 1.41 7.09
CA HIS A 52 0.89 2.65 7.82
C HIS A 52 0.59 2.38 9.31
N LEU A 53 1.39 1.55 9.97
CA LEU A 53 1.16 1.19 11.36
C LEU A 53 1.51 2.35 12.31
N TRP A 54 0.47 2.90 12.95
CA TRP A 54 0.58 4.00 13.91
C TRP A 54 1.20 3.54 15.24
N PRO A 55 1.72 4.47 16.06
CA PRO A 55 1.97 4.21 17.48
C PRO A 55 0.71 3.65 18.13
N PHE A 56 0.86 2.62 18.97
CA PHE A 56 -0.24 1.86 19.53
C PHE A 56 -1.33 2.75 20.17
N GLU A 57 -0.93 3.75 20.97
CA GLU A 57 -1.83 4.64 21.71
C GLU A 57 -2.62 5.60 20.78
N LYS A 58 -2.17 5.73 19.54
CA LYS A 58 -2.69 6.63 18.50
C LYS A 58 -3.35 5.88 17.34
N LEU A 59 -3.55 4.56 17.44
CA LEU A 59 -4.23 3.79 16.40
C LEU A 59 -5.58 4.45 16.02
N PRO A 60 -5.82 4.71 14.72
CA PRO A 60 -6.97 5.50 14.27
C PRO A 60 -8.33 4.78 14.51
N GLY A 61 -8.31 3.48 14.76
CA GLY A 61 -9.49 2.66 15.05
C GLY A 61 -9.98 2.70 16.48
N PHE A 62 -9.27 3.35 17.40
CA PHE A 62 -9.77 3.51 18.75
C PHE A 62 -11.09 4.29 18.81
N ASN A 63 -12.00 3.76 19.61
CA ASN A 63 -13.32 4.30 19.89
C ASN A 63 -13.48 4.51 21.40
N GLU A 64 -14.24 5.54 21.76
CA GLU A 64 -14.71 5.74 23.12
C GLU A 64 -15.94 4.85 23.35
N THR A 65 -15.83 3.90 24.27
CA THR A 65 -16.89 2.94 24.64
C THR A 65 -17.24 3.12 26.13
N LYS A 66 -18.29 2.45 26.62
CA LYS A 66 -18.56 2.41 28.07
C LYS A 66 -17.48 1.71 28.89
N GLN A 67 -16.66 0.87 28.25
CA GLN A 67 -15.54 0.16 28.89
C GLN A 67 -14.24 0.97 28.84
N GLY A 68 -14.27 2.17 28.24
CA GLY A 68 -13.11 3.02 28.00
C GLY A 68 -12.74 3.12 26.52
N LYS A 69 -11.60 3.76 26.25
CA LYS A 69 -11.04 3.92 24.90
C LYS A 69 -10.39 2.60 24.46
N GLY A 70 -10.76 2.08 23.29
CA GLY A 70 -10.14 0.86 22.74
C GLY A 70 -10.54 0.59 21.28
N MET A 71 -9.85 -0.34 20.62
CA MET A 71 -10.23 -0.83 19.30
C MET A 71 -11.46 -1.72 19.45
N ASN A 72 -12.37 -1.70 18.48
CA ASN A 72 -13.52 -2.61 18.47
C ASN A 72 -13.92 -2.91 17.02
N LEU A 73 -14.94 -3.75 16.80
CA LEU A 73 -15.33 -4.19 15.46
C LEU A 73 -15.69 -3.01 14.55
N ALA A 74 -16.33 -1.98 15.11
CA ALA A 74 -16.62 -0.73 14.39
C ALA A 74 -15.35 0.02 13.99
N GLY A 75 -14.35 0.06 14.87
CA GLY A 75 -13.05 0.69 14.63
C GLY A 75 -12.25 0.03 13.52
N ILE A 76 -12.24 -1.31 13.50
CA ILE A 76 -11.62 -2.12 12.44
C ILE A 76 -12.26 -1.81 11.08
N TRP A 77 -13.59 -1.93 10.97
CA TRP A 77 -14.27 -1.64 9.70
C TRP A 77 -14.17 -0.18 9.28
N ARG A 78 -14.21 0.77 10.22
CA ARG A 78 -14.09 2.20 9.92
C ARG A 78 -12.75 2.53 9.25
N ASN A 79 -11.65 1.99 9.78
CA ASN A 79 -10.29 2.28 9.29
C ASN A 79 -9.76 1.22 8.33
N SER A 80 -10.67 0.74 7.50
CA SER A 80 -10.41 -0.22 6.45
C SER A 80 -10.72 0.42 5.10
N TYR A 81 -10.35 -0.24 4.01
CA TYR A 81 -10.75 0.22 2.68
C TYR A 81 -12.25 0.03 2.38
N TYR A 82 -13.00 -0.65 3.26
CA TYR A 82 -14.45 -0.78 3.12
C TYR A 82 -15.14 0.58 3.02
N THR A 83 -14.80 1.52 3.91
CA THR A 83 -15.46 2.82 4.04
C THR A 83 -15.12 3.81 2.94
N TRP A 84 -14.14 3.50 2.09
CA TRP A 84 -13.81 4.32 0.91
C TRP A 84 -14.91 4.24 -0.15
N TYR A 85 -15.64 3.12 -0.22
CA TYR A 85 -16.64 2.87 -1.26
C TYR A 85 -18.00 2.46 -0.73
N ASN A 86 -18.08 2.05 0.53
CA ASN A 86 -19.31 1.59 1.15
C ASN A 86 -19.60 2.40 2.41
N PRO A 87 -20.85 2.83 2.62
CA PRO A 87 -21.23 3.45 3.88
C PRO A 87 -21.10 2.44 5.02
N LEU A 88 -20.75 2.95 6.20
CA LEU A 88 -20.79 2.22 7.46
C LEU A 88 -21.48 3.11 8.49
N THR A 89 -22.39 2.53 9.27
CA THR A 89 -23.04 3.19 10.39
C THR A 89 -21.95 3.70 11.34
N PRO A 90 -21.92 5.02 11.63
CA PRO A 90 -20.86 5.58 12.46
C PRO A 90 -20.99 5.10 13.91
N TRP A 91 -19.84 4.98 14.57
CA TRP A 91 -19.79 4.80 16.02
C TRP A 91 -19.92 6.16 16.73
N GLU A 92 -20.91 6.28 17.60
CA GLU A 92 -21.11 7.44 18.47
C GLU A 92 -20.36 7.26 19.79
N LYS A 93 -19.82 8.36 20.34
CA LYS A 93 -19.04 8.34 21.58
C LYS A 93 -19.83 7.71 22.73
N GLY A 94 -19.30 6.63 23.31
CA GLY A 94 -19.90 5.94 24.45
C GLY A 94 -21.12 5.07 24.11
N MET A 95 -21.41 4.82 22.82
CA MET A 95 -22.50 3.95 22.43
C MET A 95 -22.21 2.47 22.77
N GLU A 96 -23.28 1.67 22.85
CA GLU A 96 -23.17 0.23 23.04
C GLU A 96 -23.02 -0.50 21.71
N PHE A 97 -22.31 -1.63 21.75
CA PHE A 97 -22.15 -2.51 20.60
C PHE A 97 -23.50 -2.88 19.96
N ASP A 98 -24.48 -3.33 20.76
CA ASP A 98 -25.79 -3.76 20.24
C ASP A 98 -26.54 -2.64 19.52
N ALA A 99 -26.39 -1.39 19.99
CA ALA A 99 -27.01 -0.23 19.36
C ALA A 99 -26.38 0.08 18.00
N TRP A 100 -25.06 -0.12 17.88
CA TRP A 100 -24.33 0.02 16.62
C TRP A 100 -24.66 -1.14 15.68
N TRP A 101 -24.44 -2.37 16.14
CA TRP A 101 -24.59 -3.61 15.35
C TRP A 101 -26.01 -3.80 14.83
N GLY A 102 -27.03 -3.43 15.61
CA GLY A 102 -28.43 -3.45 15.18
C GLY A 102 -28.71 -2.66 13.90
N LYS A 103 -27.85 -1.68 13.56
CA LYS A 103 -27.86 -0.94 12.29
C LYS A 103 -26.77 -1.45 11.34
N ALA A 104 -25.53 -1.49 11.82
CA ALA A 104 -24.33 -1.73 11.02
C ALA A 104 -24.31 -3.08 10.30
N LYS A 105 -24.94 -4.12 10.88
CA LYS A 105 -25.02 -5.44 10.25
C LYS A 105 -25.68 -5.44 8.87
N HIS A 106 -26.47 -4.42 8.57
CA HIS A 106 -27.15 -4.26 7.28
C HIS A 106 -26.32 -3.52 6.23
N ASP A 107 -25.25 -2.82 6.63
CA ASP A 107 -24.45 -2.00 5.73
C ASP A 107 -23.66 -2.84 4.71
N PHE A 108 -23.29 -4.07 5.09
CA PHE A 108 -22.49 -4.98 4.27
C PHE A 108 -23.23 -5.62 3.08
N LYS A 109 -24.57 -5.54 3.05
CA LYS A 109 -25.41 -6.33 2.13
C LYS A 109 -24.99 -6.22 0.66
N ASN A 110 -24.67 -5.01 0.21
CA ASN A 110 -24.31 -4.73 -1.19
C ASN A 110 -22.80 -4.81 -1.47
N ALA A 111 -21.98 -5.03 -0.43
CA ALA A 111 -20.54 -5.01 -0.51
C ALA A 111 -19.91 -6.42 -0.50
N ARG A 112 -20.70 -7.48 -0.23
CA ARG A 112 -20.19 -8.85 0.02
C ARG A 112 -19.30 -9.46 -1.07
N SER A 113 -19.45 -9.00 -2.31
CA SER A 113 -18.64 -9.43 -3.46
C SER A 113 -17.43 -8.53 -3.73
N THR A 114 -17.37 -7.35 -3.12
CA THR A 114 -16.27 -6.39 -3.33
C THR A 114 -15.01 -6.85 -2.61
N SER A 115 -13.84 -6.58 -3.19
CA SER A 115 -12.56 -6.93 -2.54
C SER A 115 -12.34 -6.12 -1.27
N PHE A 116 -12.84 -4.87 -1.20
CA PHE A 116 -12.86 -4.01 -0.02
C PHE A 116 -13.63 -4.57 1.19
N TYR A 117 -14.53 -5.53 0.99
CA TYR A 117 -15.16 -6.29 2.07
C TYR A 117 -14.44 -7.62 2.29
N ARG A 118 -14.15 -8.33 1.21
CA ARG A 118 -13.69 -9.73 1.26
C ARG A 118 -12.28 -9.87 1.86
N TYR A 119 -11.43 -8.86 1.77
CA TYR A 119 -10.04 -8.97 2.21
C TYR A 119 -9.88 -9.12 3.72
N HIS A 120 -10.82 -8.62 4.53
CA HIS A 120 -10.79 -8.78 5.99
C HIS A 120 -11.27 -10.13 6.50
N LEU A 121 -12.10 -10.84 5.72
CA LEU A 121 -12.76 -12.05 6.22
C LEU A 121 -11.76 -13.17 6.57
N PRO A 122 -10.68 -13.39 5.79
CA PRO A 122 -9.62 -14.31 6.19
C PRO A 122 -9.00 -13.97 7.55
N ALA A 123 -8.85 -12.68 7.89
CA ALA A 123 -8.33 -12.27 9.18
C ALA A 123 -9.32 -12.58 10.32
N PHE A 124 -10.62 -12.33 10.12
CA PHE A 124 -11.63 -12.71 11.12
C PHE A 124 -11.68 -14.22 11.38
N GLU A 125 -11.53 -15.02 10.32
CA GLU A 125 -11.47 -16.47 10.44
C GLU A 125 -10.17 -16.91 11.14
N ALA A 126 -9.01 -16.43 10.70
CA ALA A 126 -7.71 -16.86 11.19
C ALA A 126 -7.41 -16.40 12.62
N LEU A 127 -7.81 -15.18 12.98
CA LEU A 127 -7.49 -14.55 14.27
C LEU A 127 -8.55 -14.80 15.34
N TYR A 128 -9.82 -14.96 14.95
CA TYR A 128 -10.94 -15.05 15.89
C TYR A 128 -11.82 -16.30 15.73
N GLY A 129 -11.62 -17.08 14.66
CA GLY A 129 -12.44 -18.25 14.35
C GLY A 129 -13.84 -17.90 13.85
N VAL A 130 -14.03 -16.73 13.24
CA VAL A 130 -15.35 -16.20 12.87
C VAL A 130 -15.52 -16.13 11.35
N ASP A 131 -16.53 -16.84 10.82
CA ASP A 131 -17.04 -16.60 9.47
C ASP A 131 -17.95 -15.36 9.50
N PHE A 132 -17.36 -14.19 9.25
CA PHE A 132 -18.06 -12.91 9.30
C PHE A 132 -19.22 -12.82 8.29
N ASP A 133 -19.20 -13.62 7.23
CA ASP A 133 -20.26 -13.63 6.21
C ASP A 133 -21.54 -14.32 6.74
N ARG A 134 -21.39 -15.23 7.69
CA ARG A 134 -22.47 -16.02 8.30
C ARG A 134 -22.67 -15.71 9.79
N ILE A 135 -22.06 -14.63 10.26
CA ILE A 135 -22.04 -14.26 11.67
C ILE A 135 -23.44 -14.05 12.24
N THR A 136 -23.66 -14.62 13.42
CA THR A 136 -24.84 -14.35 14.25
C THR A 136 -24.64 -13.10 15.09
N ASP A 137 -25.72 -12.54 15.64
CA ASP A 137 -25.63 -11.37 16.53
C ASP A 137 -24.79 -11.68 17.80
N GLU A 138 -24.80 -12.92 18.28
CA GLU A 138 -24.00 -13.36 19.43
C GLU A 138 -22.51 -13.47 19.06
N GLU A 139 -22.18 -14.08 17.93
CA GLU A 139 -20.79 -14.16 17.46
C GLU A 139 -20.21 -12.78 17.15
N ALA A 140 -21.03 -11.84 16.65
CA ALA A 140 -20.61 -10.47 16.41
C ALA A 140 -20.26 -9.74 17.71
N ARG A 141 -21.06 -9.96 18.77
CA ARG A 141 -20.80 -9.44 20.11
C ARG A 141 -19.51 -10.01 20.70
N GLU A 142 -19.31 -11.32 20.56
CA GLU A 142 -18.09 -11.97 21.02
C GLU A 142 -16.84 -11.53 20.23
N LEU A 143 -16.97 -11.34 18.91
CA LEU A 143 -15.91 -10.79 18.07
C LEU A 143 -15.51 -9.39 18.52
N ASP A 144 -16.48 -8.49 18.73
CA ASP A 144 -16.23 -7.13 19.22
C ASP A 144 -15.50 -7.14 20.57
N ARG A 145 -15.97 -7.99 21.50
CA ARG A 145 -15.34 -8.18 22.80
C ARG A 145 -13.90 -8.65 22.67
N LYS A 146 -13.63 -9.66 21.83
CA LYS A 146 -12.27 -10.18 21.60
C LYS A 146 -11.35 -9.13 20.99
N ILE A 147 -11.82 -8.35 20.01
CA ILE A 147 -11.05 -7.24 19.44
C ILE A 147 -10.68 -6.24 20.54
N PHE A 148 -11.66 -5.82 21.35
CA PHE A 148 -11.41 -4.88 22.43
C PHE A 148 -10.40 -5.38 23.45
N GLU A 149 -10.52 -6.65 23.87
CA GLU A 149 -9.57 -7.26 24.80
C GLU A 149 -8.16 -7.39 24.22
N ASN A 150 -8.04 -7.79 22.95
CA ASN A 150 -6.74 -7.94 22.29
C ASN A 150 -6.00 -6.59 22.16
N TYR A 151 -6.71 -5.52 21.85
CA TYR A 151 -6.14 -4.17 21.73
C TYR A 151 -6.02 -3.41 23.05
N LYS A 152 -5.95 -4.09 24.20
CA LYS A 152 -5.61 -3.44 25.48
C LYS A 152 -4.13 -3.06 25.58
N ASP A 153 -3.27 -3.78 24.87
CA ASP A 153 -1.86 -3.50 24.80
C ASP A 153 -1.27 -3.91 23.44
N GLN A 154 -0.05 -3.45 23.17
CA GLN A 154 0.61 -3.67 21.88
C GLN A 154 1.02 -5.13 21.62
N LYS A 155 0.94 -6.03 22.60
CA LYS A 155 1.31 -7.44 22.41
C LYS A 155 0.49 -8.08 21.30
N TRP A 156 -0.75 -7.65 21.10
CA TRP A 156 -1.56 -8.11 19.98
C TRP A 156 -0.94 -7.80 18.62
N LEU A 157 -0.39 -6.58 18.43
CA LEU A 157 0.31 -6.24 17.20
C LEU A 157 1.55 -7.11 17.01
N TYR A 158 2.31 -7.36 18.08
CA TYR A 158 3.49 -8.24 18.03
C TYR A 158 3.10 -9.67 17.61
N GLU A 159 2.09 -10.26 18.24
CA GLU A 159 1.63 -11.61 17.93
C GLU A 159 1.15 -11.70 16.48
N VAL A 160 0.26 -10.80 16.05
CA VAL A 160 -0.31 -10.88 14.71
C VAL A 160 0.75 -10.64 13.63
N ILE A 161 1.56 -9.58 13.76
CA ILE A 161 2.50 -9.20 12.70
C ILE A 161 3.65 -10.21 12.63
N THR A 162 4.29 -10.52 13.75
CA THR A 162 5.53 -11.32 13.74
C THR A 162 5.29 -12.82 13.76
N GLU A 163 4.20 -13.29 14.38
CA GLU A 163 3.94 -14.73 14.52
C GLU A 163 2.89 -15.24 13.53
N LYS A 164 1.75 -14.53 13.36
CA LYS A 164 0.65 -14.99 12.49
C LYS A 164 0.90 -14.63 11.02
N ALA A 165 1.26 -13.39 10.75
CA ALA A 165 1.60 -12.92 9.41
C ALA A 165 3.05 -13.25 9.02
N ASN A 166 3.87 -13.65 10.00
CA ASN A 166 5.28 -14.01 9.81
C ASN A 166 6.10 -12.89 9.14
N ILE A 167 5.79 -11.62 9.46
CA ILE A 167 6.49 -10.45 8.93
C ILE A 167 7.74 -10.20 9.77
N GLU A 168 8.91 -10.29 9.15
CA GLU A 168 10.21 -10.02 9.80
C GLU A 168 10.65 -8.56 9.64
N LEU A 169 10.15 -7.88 8.61
CA LEU A 169 10.49 -6.50 8.28
C LEU A 169 9.30 -5.80 7.62
N MET A 170 9.00 -4.58 8.08
CA MET A 170 7.91 -3.76 7.59
C MET A 170 8.38 -2.36 7.24
N PHE A 171 8.04 -1.90 6.04
CA PHE A 171 8.34 -0.56 5.56
C PHE A 171 7.18 0.35 5.95
N ASN A 172 7.35 1.12 7.02
CA ASN A 172 6.31 1.97 7.56
C ASN A 172 6.41 3.39 6.96
N ASP A 173 5.33 3.88 6.34
CA ASP A 173 5.18 5.27 5.88
C ASP A 173 4.38 6.09 6.90
N PRO A 174 5.05 6.87 7.77
CA PRO A 174 4.40 7.72 8.77
C PRO A 174 3.85 9.00 8.11
N TYR A 175 2.83 8.87 7.27
CA TYR A 175 2.26 9.99 6.51
C TYR A 175 1.68 11.11 7.41
N TRP A 176 1.55 10.87 8.72
CA TRP A 176 1.13 11.85 9.73
C TRP A 176 2.29 12.67 10.32
N ALA A 177 3.54 12.27 10.07
CA ALA A 177 4.75 12.87 10.64
C ALA A 177 5.97 12.66 9.71
N ARG A 178 5.89 13.15 8.47
CA ARG A 178 6.79 12.74 7.37
C ARG A 178 8.27 13.03 7.62
N LEU A 179 8.59 14.05 8.41
CA LEU A 179 9.95 14.52 8.67
C LEU A 179 10.43 14.26 10.12
N GLU A 180 9.71 13.46 10.91
CA GLU A 180 10.10 13.14 12.30
C GLU A 180 11.01 11.92 12.43
N PHE A 181 10.99 11.00 11.45
CA PHE A 181 11.82 9.79 11.39
C PHE A 181 11.88 8.99 12.70
N THR A 182 10.72 8.75 13.31
CA THR A 182 10.61 7.98 14.56
C THR A 182 10.01 6.60 14.30
N THR A 183 10.67 5.56 14.80
CA THR A 183 10.16 4.18 14.81
C THR A 183 9.50 3.82 16.13
N TYR A 184 8.46 3.00 16.09
CA TYR A 184 7.69 2.54 17.26
C TYR A 184 7.76 1.03 17.48
N TYR A 185 8.09 0.26 16.44
CA TYR A 185 8.17 -1.20 16.50
C TYR A 185 9.54 -1.71 16.03
N PRO A 186 10.03 -2.85 16.58
CA PRO A 186 11.37 -3.35 16.29
C PRO A 186 11.53 -3.96 14.89
N TRP A 187 10.43 -4.34 14.22
CA TRP A 187 10.43 -4.84 12.84
C TRP A 187 10.23 -3.72 11.80
N GLU A 188 10.10 -2.46 12.22
CA GLU A 188 9.83 -1.37 11.29
C GLU A 188 11.11 -0.73 10.73
N VAL A 189 11.05 -0.37 9.46
CA VAL A 189 11.99 0.53 8.81
C VAL A 189 11.21 1.66 8.15
N LEU A 190 11.82 2.85 8.08
CA LEU A 190 11.09 4.05 7.68
C LEU A 190 11.06 4.23 6.17
N VAL A 191 9.90 4.67 5.69
CA VAL A 191 9.71 5.20 4.35
C VAL A 191 9.71 6.72 4.42
N PHE A 192 10.63 7.37 3.69
CA PHE A 192 10.68 8.82 3.62
C PHE A 192 9.65 9.35 2.61
N ASN A 193 8.54 9.87 3.12
CA ASN A 193 7.47 10.42 2.29
C ASN A 193 7.79 11.84 1.81
N VAL A 194 8.13 11.96 0.52
CA VAL A 194 8.59 13.21 -0.11
C VAL A 194 7.45 14.00 -0.75
N THR A 195 6.19 13.59 -0.56
CA THR A 195 5.02 14.22 -1.22
C THR A 195 4.91 15.71 -0.93
N SER A 196 5.13 16.12 0.32
CA SER A 196 4.99 17.54 0.71
C SER A 196 6.11 18.41 0.14
N LEU A 197 7.27 17.82 -0.19
CA LEU A 197 8.45 18.56 -0.60
C LEU A 197 8.24 19.24 -1.96
N VAL A 198 7.47 18.67 -2.90
CA VAL A 198 7.24 19.36 -4.18
C VAL A 198 6.48 20.70 -4.04
N ARG A 199 5.91 20.99 -2.87
CA ARG A 199 5.26 22.27 -2.52
C ARG A 199 6.16 23.22 -1.72
N GLY A 200 7.46 22.96 -1.64
CA GLY A 200 8.43 23.74 -0.89
C GLY A 200 8.74 25.15 -1.41
N PHE A 201 7.88 25.74 -2.26
CA PHE A 201 8.10 27.09 -2.78
C PHE A 201 7.78 28.18 -1.77
N HIS A 202 6.91 27.93 -0.79
CA HIS A 202 6.63 28.88 0.28
C HIS A 202 6.15 28.19 1.57
N ALA A 203 6.48 28.76 2.74
CA ALA A 203 6.15 28.15 4.04
C ALA A 203 4.65 27.99 4.31
N SER A 204 3.79 28.78 3.63
CA SER A 204 2.33 28.69 3.76
C SER A 204 1.72 27.41 3.19
N GLU A 205 2.48 26.62 2.43
CA GLU A 205 1.99 25.36 1.86
C GLU A 205 1.90 24.23 2.89
N PHE A 206 2.42 24.45 4.10
CA PHE A 206 2.50 23.42 5.14
C PHE A 206 1.66 23.81 6.35
N SER A 207 0.62 23.02 6.62
CA SER A 207 -0.24 23.19 7.81
C SER A 207 0.28 22.42 9.03
N GLN A 208 1.11 21.41 8.81
CA GLN A 208 1.70 20.58 9.87
C GLN A 208 3.21 20.83 9.96
N PRO A 209 3.74 21.21 11.14
CA PRO A 209 5.17 21.40 11.34
C PRO A 209 6.01 20.15 11.01
N ALA A 210 5.45 18.95 11.26
CA ALA A 210 6.09 17.67 11.00
C ALA A 210 6.28 17.34 9.51
N ASP A 211 5.67 18.12 8.62
CA ASP A 211 5.78 17.95 7.15
C ASP A 211 6.54 19.11 6.49
N SER A 212 6.94 20.13 7.26
CA SER A 212 7.46 21.39 6.74
C SER A 212 8.99 21.41 6.63
N PRO A 213 9.55 21.54 5.42
CA PRO A 213 11.00 21.67 5.26
C PRO A 213 11.52 23.00 5.84
N TYR A 214 10.67 24.01 6.02
CA TYR A 214 11.04 25.27 6.68
C TYR A 214 11.26 25.09 8.18
N VAL A 215 10.38 24.33 8.84
CA VAL A 215 10.54 23.98 10.26
C VAL A 215 11.76 23.07 10.45
N PHE A 216 11.96 22.12 9.53
CA PHE A 216 13.17 21.30 9.51
C PHE A 216 14.44 22.18 9.39
N ALA A 217 14.50 23.07 8.39
CA ALA A 217 15.64 23.96 8.19
C ALA A 217 15.95 24.80 9.43
N GLN A 218 14.91 25.38 10.06
CA GLN A 218 15.05 26.14 11.29
C GLN A 218 15.65 25.32 12.44
N LYS A 219 15.13 24.09 12.68
CA LYS A 219 15.62 23.20 13.73
C LYS A 219 17.09 22.79 13.54
N HIS A 220 17.53 22.71 12.28
CA HIS A 220 18.88 22.33 11.90
C HIS A 220 19.82 23.52 11.63
N GLY A 221 19.36 24.76 11.83
CA GLY A 221 20.16 25.96 11.59
C GLY A 221 20.55 26.17 10.12
N LEU A 222 19.73 25.68 9.18
CA LEU A 222 19.96 25.81 7.74
C LEU A 222 19.27 27.06 7.19
N PRO A 223 19.90 27.77 6.22
CA PRO A 223 19.24 28.87 5.52
C PRO A 223 18.07 28.36 4.65
N MET A 224 17.11 29.24 4.35
CA MET A 224 15.93 28.91 3.54
C MET A 224 15.41 30.12 2.75
N ASP A 225 16.28 31.10 2.50
CA ASP A 225 15.90 32.41 1.92
C ASP A 225 15.93 32.39 0.38
N THR A 226 16.73 31.51 -0.21
CA THR A 226 16.88 31.38 -1.66
C THR A 226 16.46 30.00 -2.16
N PHE A 227 16.23 29.89 -3.46
CA PHE A 227 15.92 28.60 -4.07
C PHE A 227 17.08 27.60 -3.91
N ASP A 228 18.33 28.07 -3.98
CA ASP A 228 19.50 27.22 -3.74
C ASP A 228 19.57 26.72 -2.29
N ASP A 229 19.13 27.53 -1.33
CA ASP A 229 19.05 27.10 0.06
C ASP A 229 18.02 26.00 0.23
N TYR A 230 16.86 26.11 -0.43
CA TYR A 230 15.88 25.04 -0.44
C TYR A 230 16.42 23.73 -1.03
N LEU A 231 17.18 23.79 -2.13
CA LEU A 231 17.82 22.61 -2.72
C LEU A 231 18.86 21.97 -1.76
N LYS A 232 19.59 22.77 -0.97
CA LYS A 232 20.49 22.27 0.08
C LYS A 232 19.71 21.66 1.25
N VAL A 233 18.56 22.23 1.62
CA VAL A 233 17.68 21.67 2.65
C VAL A 233 17.12 20.32 2.20
N LEU A 234 16.76 20.16 0.93
CA LEU A 234 16.41 18.85 0.38
C LEU A 234 17.56 17.85 0.51
N ASP A 235 18.79 18.24 0.16
CA ASP A 235 19.94 17.36 0.31
C ASP A 235 20.15 16.93 1.77
N HIS A 236 20.05 17.86 2.72
CA HIS A 236 20.17 17.58 4.14
C HIS A 236 19.02 16.70 4.67
N LEU A 237 17.79 16.91 4.19
CA LEU A 237 16.65 16.05 4.53
C LEU A 237 16.90 14.60 4.13
N PHE A 238 17.44 14.36 2.93
CA PHE A 238 17.76 13.01 2.47
C PHE A 238 18.90 12.37 3.28
N LEU A 239 19.93 13.15 3.62
CA LEU A 239 20.99 12.68 4.52
C LEU A 239 20.41 12.31 5.89
N THR A 240 19.59 13.19 6.48
CA THR A 240 18.93 12.91 7.77
C THR A 240 18.01 11.70 7.71
N ALA A 241 17.24 11.52 6.63
CA ALA A 241 16.42 10.34 6.44
C ALA A 241 17.29 9.05 6.46
N LYS A 242 18.41 9.05 5.73
CA LYS A 242 19.34 7.91 5.67
C LYS A 242 20.00 7.65 7.03
N ASP A 243 20.42 8.69 7.74
CA ASP A 243 21.02 8.58 9.08
C ASP A 243 20.02 8.06 10.13
N ASN A 244 18.72 8.22 9.88
CA ASN A 244 17.63 7.66 10.69
C ASN A 244 17.05 6.37 10.09
N ASN A 245 17.84 5.63 9.30
CA ASN A 245 17.50 4.33 8.74
C ASN A 245 16.25 4.31 7.83
N ALA A 246 15.90 5.42 7.19
CA ALA A 246 14.95 5.37 6.09
C ALA A 246 15.55 4.55 4.93
N VAL A 247 14.76 3.60 4.41
CA VAL A 247 15.24 2.62 3.41
C VAL A 247 14.71 2.89 2.01
N CYS A 248 13.66 3.70 1.87
CA CYS A 248 13.09 4.09 0.60
C CYS A 248 12.37 5.43 0.67
N LEU A 249 12.00 5.96 -0.50
CA LEU A 249 11.17 7.15 -0.65
C LEU A 249 9.75 6.75 -1.03
N LYS A 250 8.77 7.61 -0.70
CA LYS A 250 7.38 7.47 -1.17
C LYS A 250 6.82 8.79 -1.63
N THR A 251 6.01 8.75 -2.68
CA THR A 251 5.14 9.87 -3.07
C THR A 251 3.70 9.43 -3.36
N THR A 252 2.75 10.24 -2.89
CA THR A 252 1.31 10.09 -3.13
C THR A 252 0.75 11.18 -4.06
N LEU A 253 1.62 11.85 -4.82
CA LEU A 253 1.26 12.94 -5.74
C LEU A 253 0.19 12.57 -6.77
N ALA A 254 0.02 11.28 -7.07
CA ALA A 254 -1.04 10.76 -7.93
C ALA A 254 -2.46 11.13 -7.45
N TYR A 255 -2.67 11.45 -6.16
CA TYR A 255 -3.95 11.98 -5.66
C TYR A 255 -4.12 13.49 -5.89
N GLN A 256 -3.00 14.22 -5.97
CA GLN A 256 -2.99 15.69 -5.98
C GLN A 256 -2.91 16.25 -7.40
N ARG A 257 -2.14 15.61 -8.28
CA ARG A 257 -1.90 16.06 -9.65
C ARG A 257 -1.59 14.90 -10.60
N THR A 258 -1.43 15.22 -11.88
CA THR A 258 -0.94 14.26 -12.88
C THR A 258 0.51 13.85 -12.59
N LEU A 259 0.82 12.58 -12.84
CA LEU A 259 2.16 11.99 -12.81
C LEU A 259 3.01 12.35 -14.04
N HIS A 260 2.47 13.19 -14.94
CA HIS A 260 3.26 13.78 -16.00
C HIS A 260 4.09 14.96 -15.44
N PHE A 261 5.40 14.73 -15.32
CA PHE A 261 6.38 15.68 -14.81
C PHE A 261 7.34 16.10 -15.91
N GLU A 262 7.22 17.34 -16.37
CA GLU A 262 8.09 17.88 -17.42
C GLU A 262 9.49 18.17 -16.84
N ASN A 263 10.56 17.91 -17.61
CA ASN A 263 11.90 18.34 -17.21
C ASN A 263 12.08 19.83 -17.51
N VAL A 264 11.67 20.69 -16.57
CA VAL A 264 11.70 22.15 -16.77
C VAL A 264 13.06 22.75 -16.36
N PRO A 265 13.51 23.85 -17.00
CA PRO A 265 14.69 24.59 -16.55
C PRO A 265 14.53 25.19 -15.15
N ARG A 266 15.65 25.30 -14.42
CA ARG A 266 15.73 25.84 -13.05
C ARG A 266 15.07 27.22 -12.93
N GLU A 267 15.28 28.08 -13.92
CA GLU A 267 14.80 29.47 -13.95
C GLU A 267 13.27 29.56 -14.00
N ARG A 268 12.58 28.53 -14.51
CA ARG A 268 11.10 28.49 -14.48
C ARG A 268 10.59 28.20 -13.08
N ALA A 269 11.16 27.19 -12.42
CA ALA A 269 10.80 26.82 -11.06
C ALA A 269 11.11 27.92 -10.04
N GLU A 270 12.29 28.55 -10.15
CA GLU A 270 12.74 29.58 -9.22
C GLU A 270 11.78 30.77 -9.13
N LYS A 271 11.01 31.07 -10.19
CA LYS A 271 10.00 32.13 -10.19
C LYS A 271 8.93 31.95 -9.13
N ALA A 272 8.62 30.72 -8.73
CA ALA A 272 7.62 30.43 -7.72
C ALA A 272 8.17 30.55 -6.29
N PHE A 273 9.48 30.37 -6.11
CA PHE A 273 10.09 30.32 -4.78
C PHE A 273 9.92 31.66 -4.04
N GLY A 274 9.57 31.57 -2.75
CA GLY A 274 9.29 32.71 -1.88
C GLY A 274 7.92 33.36 -2.10
N LYS A 275 7.09 32.89 -3.04
CA LYS A 275 5.77 33.47 -3.33
C LYS A 275 4.65 32.58 -2.82
N ARG A 276 3.62 33.20 -2.23
CA ARG A 276 2.39 32.49 -1.82
C ARG A 276 1.63 31.97 -3.05
N ALA A 277 1.00 30.80 -2.93
CA ALA A 277 0.20 30.23 -4.02
C ALA A 277 -0.87 31.19 -4.59
N SER A 278 -1.42 32.08 -3.77
CA SER A 278 -2.45 33.05 -4.19
C SER A 278 -2.01 34.08 -5.24
N VAL A 279 -0.70 34.25 -5.43
CA VAL A 279 -0.14 35.17 -6.46
C VAL A 279 0.54 34.42 -7.60
N LEU A 280 0.51 33.09 -7.59
CA LEU A 280 1.09 32.24 -8.61
C LEU A 280 0.00 31.69 -9.52
N THR A 281 0.34 31.53 -10.79
CA THR A 281 -0.48 30.75 -11.72
C THR A 281 -0.31 29.26 -11.48
N SER A 282 -1.30 28.45 -11.89
CA SER A 282 -1.18 26.98 -11.83
C SER A 282 0.01 26.45 -12.63
N ALA A 283 0.41 27.15 -13.70
CA ALA A 283 1.58 26.79 -14.51
C ALA A 283 2.91 27.01 -13.76
N GLU A 284 3.04 28.14 -13.04
CA GLU A 284 4.25 28.41 -12.23
C GLU A 284 4.38 27.44 -11.06
N ILE A 285 3.26 27.08 -10.41
CA ILE A 285 3.24 26.05 -9.38
C ILE A 285 3.65 24.69 -9.97
N LYS A 286 3.09 24.33 -11.13
CA LYS A 286 3.42 23.09 -11.82
C LYS A 286 4.90 23.02 -12.18
N ASP A 287 5.47 24.11 -12.70
CA ASP A 287 6.90 24.20 -13.03
C ASP A 287 7.79 23.94 -11.81
N PHE A 288 7.42 24.51 -10.65
CA PHE A 288 8.16 24.25 -9.42
C PHE A 288 8.07 22.78 -8.99
N GLU A 289 6.85 22.24 -8.92
CA GLU A 289 6.61 20.85 -8.52
C GLU A 289 7.33 19.85 -9.44
N ASP A 290 7.31 20.11 -10.76
CA ASP A 290 7.99 19.31 -11.77
C ASP A 290 9.51 19.38 -11.57
N TYR A 291 10.08 20.56 -11.42
CA TYR A 291 11.52 20.67 -11.19
C TYR A 291 11.95 19.91 -9.92
N ILE A 292 11.20 20.03 -8.83
CA ILE A 292 11.54 19.38 -7.56
C ILE A 292 11.45 17.86 -7.63
N ILE A 293 10.45 17.28 -8.32
CA ILE A 293 10.39 15.81 -8.42
C ILE A 293 11.56 15.25 -9.23
N TRP A 294 12.04 15.99 -10.25
CA TRP A 294 13.25 15.62 -10.98
C TRP A 294 14.51 15.70 -10.10
N ARG A 295 14.63 16.72 -9.23
CA ARG A 295 15.71 16.78 -8.22
C ARG A 295 15.62 15.65 -7.20
N ILE A 296 14.42 15.28 -6.77
CA ILE A 296 14.18 14.13 -5.87
C ILE A 296 14.64 12.83 -6.52
N CYS A 297 14.47 12.63 -7.84
CA CYS A 297 14.99 11.45 -8.54
C CYS A 297 16.52 11.39 -8.49
N GLU A 298 17.20 12.52 -8.66
CA GLU A 298 18.65 12.61 -8.54
C GLU A 298 19.13 12.33 -7.11
N LEU A 299 18.44 12.88 -6.10
CA LEU A 299 18.73 12.61 -4.69
C LEU A 299 18.47 11.14 -4.33
N SER A 300 17.39 10.54 -4.85
CA SER A 300 17.11 9.10 -4.73
C SER A 300 18.28 8.27 -5.24
N ALA A 301 18.85 8.61 -6.40
CA ALA A 301 20.03 7.93 -6.94
C ALA A 301 21.29 8.20 -6.09
N LYS A 302 21.51 9.44 -5.63
CA LYS A 302 22.67 9.84 -4.80
C LYS A 302 22.69 9.08 -3.46
N TYR A 303 21.55 8.99 -2.79
CA TYR A 303 21.42 8.36 -1.48
C TYR A 303 21.02 6.89 -1.54
N GLU A 304 20.84 6.33 -2.74
CA GLU A 304 20.47 4.93 -2.99
C GLU A 304 19.15 4.51 -2.33
N LEU A 305 18.20 5.43 -2.22
CA LEU A 305 16.87 5.19 -1.67
C LEU A 305 15.89 4.89 -2.83
N PRO A 306 15.39 3.66 -3.00
CA PRO A 306 14.41 3.34 -4.04
C PRO A 306 13.16 4.20 -3.89
N PHE A 307 12.53 4.56 -5.00
CA PHE A 307 11.44 5.51 -5.02
C PHE A 307 10.09 4.83 -5.33
N GLN A 308 9.29 4.66 -4.29
CA GLN A 308 7.91 4.22 -4.37
C GLN A 308 7.02 5.34 -4.89
N ILE A 309 6.41 5.14 -6.05
CA ILE A 309 5.47 6.08 -6.66
C ILE A 309 4.09 5.44 -6.64
N HIS A 310 3.16 6.09 -5.96
CA HIS A 310 1.75 5.73 -6.04
C HIS A 310 1.28 5.86 -7.49
N THR A 311 0.74 4.79 -8.08
CA THR A 311 0.19 4.78 -9.45
C THR A 311 -1.14 4.05 -9.48
N GLY A 312 -1.95 4.25 -10.52
CA GLY A 312 -3.18 3.47 -10.68
C GLY A 312 -4.43 4.14 -10.12
N GLN A 313 -5.10 3.55 -9.12
CA GLN A 313 -6.50 3.85 -8.76
C GLN A 313 -6.79 5.31 -8.36
N ALA A 314 -5.79 6.11 -7.96
CA ALA A 314 -5.92 7.52 -7.55
C ALA A 314 -6.65 8.44 -8.56
N ARG A 315 -5.97 9.45 -9.14
CA ARG A 315 -6.58 10.28 -10.18
C ARG A 315 -6.57 9.52 -11.51
N ILE A 316 -7.51 8.59 -11.74
CA ILE A 316 -7.57 7.68 -12.91
C ILE A 316 -6.69 8.13 -14.10
N GLN A 317 -7.08 9.15 -14.89
CA GLN A 317 -6.27 9.57 -16.05
C GLN A 317 -4.87 10.12 -15.71
N GLY A 318 -4.72 10.81 -14.59
CA GLY A 318 -3.47 11.42 -14.14
C GLY A 318 -2.54 10.50 -13.35
N SER A 319 -2.98 9.29 -12.98
CA SER A 319 -2.19 8.32 -12.21
C SER A 319 -1.73 7.11 -13.02
N ASN A 320 -1.91 7.14 -14.35
CA ASN A 320 -1.40 6.12 -15.25
C ASN A 320 0.15 6.08 -15.22
N PRO A 321 0.79 4.94 -14.92
CA PRO A 321 2.25 4.81 -14.87
C PRO A 321 2.95 5.12 -16.19
N MET A 322 2.25 5.07 -17.33
CA MET A 322 2.81 5.49 -18.63
C MET A 322 3.24 6.95 -18.64
N LEU A 323 2.66 7.80 -17.80
CA LEU A 323 3.04 9.21 -17.68
C LEU A 323 4.43 9.42 -17.07
N LEU A 324 4.99 8.38 -16.44
CA LEU A 324 6.30 8.40 -15.81
C LEU A 324 7.43 7.92 -16.74
N VAL A 325 7.11 7.38 -17.92
CA VAL A 325 8.10 6.70 -18.79
C VAL A 325 9.28 7.62 -19.11
N ASP A 326 9.05 8.85 -19.57
CA ASP A 326 10.12 9.78 -19.91
C ASP A 326 11.03 10.09 -18.70
N MET A 327 10.43 10.26 -17.51
CA MET A 327 11.17 10.49 -16.27
C MET A 327 11.99 9.25 -15.87
N ILE A 328 11.41 8.06 -15.95
CA ILE A 328 12.09 6.79 -15.66
C ILE A 328 13.29 6.58 -16.60
N GLU A 329 13.09 6.84 -17.89
CA GLU A 329 14.11 6.65 -18.91
C GLU A 329 15.26 7.65 -18.80
N ALA A 330 14.98 8.87 -18.37
CA ALA A 330 16.01 9.89 -18.12
C ALA A 330 16.78 9.64 -16.81
N ASN A 331 16.19 8.96 -15.83
CA ASN A 331 16.76 8.75 -14.50
C ASN A 331 17.20 7.29 -14.26
N ARG A 332 18.08 6.75 -15.13
CA ARG A 332 18.49 5.33 -15.13
C ARG A 332 19.17 4.82 -13.85
N LYS A 333 19.71 5.72 -13.01
CA LYS A 333 20.34 5.36 -11.72
C LYS A 333 19.33 5.28 -10.57
N THR A 334 18.15 5.88 -10.74
CA THR A 334 17.06 5.85 -9.77
C THR A 334 16.35 4.50 -9.87
N LYS A 335 16.15 3.82 -8.74
CA LYS A 335 15.34 2.60 -8.68
C LYS A 335 13.90 3.00 -8.43
N PHE A 336 13.02 2.79 -9.39
CA PHE A 336 11.60 3.12 -9.29
C PHE A 336 10.79 1.89 -8.88
N ILE A 337 9.80 2.11 -8.02
CA ILE A 337 8.85 1.09 -7.57
C ILE A 337 7.45 1.60 -7.89
N LEU A 338 6.74 0.91 -8.78
CA LEU A 338 5.40 1.30 -9.22
C LEU A 338 4.35 0.57 -8.39
N PHE A 339 3.60 1.32 -7.58
CA PHE A 339 2.62 0.79 -6.63
C PHE A 339 1.31 0.37 -7.30
N HIS A 340 0.59 -0.52 -6.63
CA HIS A 340 -0.73 -1.03 -7.03
C HIS A 340 -0.70 -1.75 -8.38
N GLY A 341 0.49 -2.15 -8.83
CA GLY A 341 0.71 -2.64 -10.18
C GLY A 341 0.34 -1.66 -11.29
N GLY A 342 0.10 -0.38 -10.97
CA GLY A 342 -0.48 0.59 -11.90
C GLY A 342 -1.94 0.36 -12.26
N TYR A 343 -2.71 -0.38 -11.46
CA TYR A 343 -4.11 -0.71 -11.75
C TYR A 343 -4.97 0.51 -12.14
N PRO A 344 -5.70 0.49 -13.28
CA PRO A 344 -6.01 -0.68 -14.13
C PRO A 344 -4.99 -1.06 -15.21
N TRP A 345 -3.89 -0.33 -15.37
CA TRP A 345 -2.89 -0.50 -16.44
C TRP A 345 -1.80 -1.52 -16.10
N VAL A 346 -2.19 -2.68 -15.55
CA VAL A 346 -1.22 -3.67 -15.03
C VAL A 346 -0.30 -4.26 -16.10
N GLY A 347 -0.75 -4.30 -17.35
CA GLY A 347 0.04 -4.78 -18.48
C GLY A 347 1.02 -3.73 -19.01
N GLU A 348 0.59 -2.46 -19.07
CA GLU A 348 1.49 -1.35 -19.36
C GLU A 348 2.61 -1.26 -18.32
N THR A 349 2.28 -1.41 -17.03
CA THR A 349 3.29 -1.48 -15.96
C THR A 349 4.28 -2.64 -16.19
N ALA A 350 3.80 -3.81 -16.64
CA ALA A 350 4.65 -4.95 -16.98
C ALA A 350 5.64 -4.61 -18.10
N VAL A 351 5.18 -3.94 -19.16
CA VAL A 351 6.04 -3.48 -20.28
C VAL A 351 7.05 -2.45 -19.80
N ILE A 352 6.67 -1.50 -18.94
CA ILE A 352 7.60 -0.54 -18.34
C ILE A 352 8.70 -1.29 -17.58
N ALA A 353 8.35 -2.24 -16.71
CA ALA A 353 9.34 -3.03 -15.96
C ALA A 353 10.21 -3.92 -16.87
N GLN A 354 9.64 -4.48 -17.93
CA GLN A 354 10.36 -5.29 -18.92
C GLN A 354 11.42 -4.46 -19.64
N LYS A 355 11.09 -3.23 -20.07
CA LYS A 355 11.99 -2.33 -20.81
C LYS A 355 13.03 -1.65 -19.92
N ASN A 356 12.73 -1.48 -18.62
CA ASN A 356 13.56 -0.70 -17.70
C ASN A 356 14.07 -1.57 -16.55
N LYS A 357 15.37 -1.87 -16.53
CA LYS A 357 16.01 -2.69 -15.48
C LYS A 357 15.97 -2.04 -14.09
N ASN A 358 15.77 -0.72 -14.03
CA ASN A 358 15.69 0.07 -12.81
C ASN A 358 14.25 0.24 -12.30
N VAL A 359 13.30 -0.59 -12.77
CA VAL A 359 11.89 -0.58 -12.34
C VAL A 359 11.50 -1.90 -11.67
N TRP A 360 10.83 -1.79 -10.53
CA TRP A 360 10.16 -2.86 -9.79
C TRP A 360 8.65 -2.58 -9.76
N ILE A 361 7.86 -3.64 -9.65
CA ILE A 361 6.41 -3.54 -9.50
C ILE A 361 6.04 -4.01 -8.09
N ASP A 362 5.27 -3.19 -7.40
CA ASP A 362 4.72 -3.53 -6.10
C ASP A 362 3.21 -3.77 -6.21
N SER A 363 2.78 -4.95 -5.74
CA SER A 363 1.38 -5.34 -5.70
C SER A 363 0.62 -4.79 -4.49
N VAL A 364 1.28 -4.03 -3.61
CA VAL A 364 0.67 -3.30 -2.50
C VAL A 364 -0.73 -2.81 -2.85
N TRP A 365 -1.69 -3.09 -1.96
CA TRP A 365 -3.13 -2.80 -2.12
C TRP A 365 -3.87 -3.49 -3.30
N LEU A 366 -3.20 -3.96 -4.35
CA LEU A 366 -3.85 -4.50 -5.55
C LEU A 366 -4.81 -5.68 -5.28
N PRO A 367 -4.45 -6.68 -4.45
CA PRO A 367 -5.39 -7.75 -4.10
C PRO A 367 -6.62 -7.26 -3.34
N MET A 368 -6.52 -6.17 -2.58
CA MET A 368 -7.62 -5.54 -1.85
C MET A 368 -8.50 -4.67 -2.76
N LEU A 369 -7.92 -4.03 -3.77
CA LEU A 369 -8.65 -3.33 -4.83
C LEU A 369 -9.48 -4.31 -5.67
N SER A 370 -8.85 -5.39 -6.11
CA SER A 370 -9.48 -6.44 -6.91
C SER A 370 -8.67 -7.72 -6.87
N TYR A 371 -9.13 -8.70 -6.10
CA TYR A 371 -8.47 -10.00 -6.01
C TYR A 371 -8.34 -10.70 -7.37
N SER A 372 -9.35 -10.56 -8.22
CA SER A 372 -9.33 -11.09 -9.59
C SER A 372 -8.24 -10.43 -10.43
N MET A 373 -8.08 -9.11 -10.29
CA MET A 373 -7.01 -8.41 -11.00
C MET A 373 -5.64 -8.75 -10.43
N GLY A 374 -5.48 -8.83 -9.10
CA GLY A 374 -4.21 -9.22 -8.49
C GLY A 374 -3.70 -10.57 -9.02
N LYS A 375 -4.60 -11.56 -9.15
CA LYS A 375 -4.26 -12.85 -9.80
C LYS A 375 -3.84 -12.67 -11.25
N ARG A 376 -4.62 -11.95 -12.06
CA ARG A 376 -4.29 -11.70 -13.48
C ARG A 376 -2.93 -11.01 -13.61
N ALA A 377 -2.70 -9.95 -12.84
CA ALA A 377 -1.48 -9.17 -12.84
C ALA A 377 -0.27 -10.03 -12.51
N LEU A 378 -0.34 -10.84 -11.45
CA LEU A 378 0.74 -11.75 -11.08
C LEU A 378 1.06 -12.77 -12.19
N HIS A 379 0.03 -13.36 -12.82
CA HIS A 379 0.24 -14.24 -13.97
C HIS A 379 0.97 -13.55 -15.12
N GLU A 380 0.55 -12.33 -15.45
CA GLU A 380 1.13 -11.54 -16.55
C GLU A 380 2.56 -11.10 -16.24
N TRP A 381 2.85 -10.67 -15.01
CA TRP A 381 4.16 -10.21 -14.59
C TRP A 381 5.20 -11.33 -14.55
N LEU A 382 4.81 -12.52 -14.05
CA LEU A 382 5.70 -13.69 -14.00
C LEU A 382 6.14 -14.19 -15.37
N ASP A 383 5.32 -13.97 -16.42
CA ASP A 383 5.66 -14.28 -17.81
C ASP A 383 6.49 -13.16 -18.47
N SER A 384 6.30 -11.92 -18.03
CA SER A 384 6.83 -10.73 -18.73
C SER A 384 8.26 -10.33 -18.34
N PHE A 385 8.65 -10.52 -17.08
CA PHE A 385 9.97 -10.09 -16.57
C PHE A 385 10.41 -10.90 -15.33
N PRO A 386 11.71 -10.83 -14.92
CA PRO A 386 12.21 -11.59 -13.78
C PRO A 386 11.42 -11.35 -12.48
N SER A 387 11.00 -12.43 -11.84
CA SER A 387 10.14 -12.42 -10.65
C SER A 387 10.76 -11.75 -9.43
N ASN A 388 12.09 -11.62 -9.37
CA ASN A 388 12.81 -10.91 -8.31
C ASN A 388 12.61 -9.37 -8.34
N ARG A 389 11.75 -8.87 -9.23
CA ARG A 389 11.33 -7.47 -9.28
C ARG A 389 9.84 -7.25 -9.00
N ILE A 390 9.16 -8.29 -8.50
CA ILE A 390 7.77 -8.24 -8.03
C ILE A 390 7.80 -8.21 -6.50
N MET A 391 7.03 -7.29 -5.91
CA MET A 391 6.97 -7.05 -4.46
C MET A 391 5.53 -7.02 -3.96
N TRP A 392 5.36 -6.99 -2.64
CA TRP A 392 4.07 -6.95 -1.97
C TRP A 392 4.18 -6.16 -0.66
N GLY A 393 3.14 -5.37 -0.38
CA GLY A 393 2.93 -4.75 0.93
C GLY A 393 1.45 -4.67 1.32
N ALA A 394 1.18 -4.43 2.59
CA ALA A 394 -0.16 -4.47 3.17
C ALA A 394 -0.96 -3.15 3.04
N ASP A 395 -0.33 -1.99 3.13
CA ASP A 395 -0.99 -0.67 3.05
C ASP A 395 -2.11 -0.46 4.09
N CYS A 396 -1.96 -1.00 5.30
CA CYS A 396 -2.99 -1.05 6.33
C CYS A 396 -2.66 -0.19 7.58
N ASN A 397 -3.59 -0.11 8.53
CA ASN A 397 -3.40 0.68 9.75
C ASN A 397 -3.63 -0.14 11.04
N HIS A 398 -3.95 -1.42 10.91
CA HIS A 398 -4.31 -2.30 12.02
C HIS A 398 -4.04 -3.77 11.64
N ALA A 399 -3.89 -4.63 12.66
CA ALA A 399 -3.41 -5.99 12.51
C ALA A 399 -4.29 -6.90 11.63
N GLU A 400 -5.59 -6.65 11.56
CA GLU A 400 -6.55 -7.45 10.77
C GLU A 400 -6.55 -7.08 9.28
N GLY A 401 -5.97 -5.93 8.93
CA GLY A 401 -5.78 -5.51 7.54
C GLY A 401 -4.48 -6.05 6.94
N ILE A 402 -3.45 -6.15 7.79
CA ILE A 402 -2.14 -6.75 7.53
C ILE A 402 -2.28 -8.27 7.43
#